data_AF-A0A969FVS9-F1
#
_entry.id   AF-A0A969FVS9-F1
#
_cell.length_a   1.000
_cell.length_b   1.000
_cell.length_c   1.000
_cell.angle_alpha   90.00
_cell.angle_beta   90.00
_cell.angle_gamma   90.00
#
_symmetry.space_group_name_H-M   'P 1'
#
loop_
_entity.id
_entity.type
_entity.pdbx_description
1 polymer ?
#
loop_
_entity_poly.entity_id
_entity_poly.type
_entity_poly.pdbx_seq_one_letter_code
_entity_poly.pdbx_strand_id
1 'polypeptide(L)'
;MGGFLVSDYLQTLFPYVPEALVSRQCLEQMHAIGELLPGALTDFFGFECRLGTPDQTADFLLCVEVVDRQREVLAGLRPGIDLSPTLLEHPVWQQIRNFSLTWADPASVLHEKALNVWLEFDMAELEGSRLALPVPSAFLGSRHICNTATPNEAHQHTWITRTALPLLTGQHLPEPVENRLIEAIQRLPAGPHIFQLGAMVARKPPFVRICITRMDPQQVPPYLEAIGWPGTTDELGRLVEELDGLVDRIDVDLDISEQISPRVGLECSFDPKQSPEYEPRWYPFLAYLVEKSLCTSDKRDALLRYSGFAHEQSDPDRWPAALRKASKLMGSQFLSIITRGLNHVKIVYQSGRPLEAKAYLYVNHFWLSPAKLRQSGQALARPREIGAK
;
A
#
# COMPACT_ATOMS: atom_id res chain seq x y z
N MET A 1 20.95 -6.86 21.45
CA MET A 1 21.67 -7.09 20.18
C MET A 1 20.83 -6.48 19.09
N GLY A 2 21.31 -5.43 18.43
CA GLY A 2 20.51 -4.69 17.45
C GLY A 2 20.04 -5.60 16.31
N GLY A 3 18.74 -5.61 16.05
CA GLY A 3 18.19 -6.16 14.82
C GLY A 3 18.64 -5.33 13.62
N PHE A 4 18.30 -5.78 12.41
CA PHE A 4 18.40 -4.96 11.21
C PHE A 4 17.21 -3.98 11.15
N LEU A 5 17.34 -2.93 10.35
CA LEU A 5 16.38 -1.84 10.16
C LEU A 5 15.69 -1.97 8.79
N VAL A 6 14.63 -1.20 8.56
CA VAL A 6 14.01 -1.12 7.22
C VAL A 6 15.00 -0.52 6.21
N SER A 7 15.90 0.37 6.65
CA SER A 7 16.98 0.92 5.82
C SER A 7 17.92 -0.14 5.26
N ASP A 8 18.17 -1.24 5.98
CA ASP A 8 18.96 -2.35 5.47
C ASP A 8 18.28 -2.97 4.23
N TYR A 9 16.94 -3.12 4.22
CA TYR A 9 16.25 -3.57 3.01
C TYR A 9 16.36 -2.56 1.87
N LEU A 10 16.15 -1.27 2.16
CA LEU A 10 16.27 -0.21 1.15
C LEU A 10 17.67 -0.16 0.52
N GLN A 11 18.72 -0.42 1.32
CA GLN A 11 20.09 -0.45 0.83
C GLN A 11 20.28 -1.47 -0.31
N THR A 12 19.56 -2.59 -0.26
CA THR A 12 19.65 -3.62 -1.30
C THR A 12 19.03 -3.20 -2.65
N LEU A 13 18.21 -2.13 -2.67
CA LEU A 13 17.47 -1.70 -3.85
C LEU A 13 18.19 -0.64 -4.68
N PHE A 14 19.14 0.09 -4.10
CA PHE A 14 19.85 1.18 -4.80
C PHE A 14 20.39 0.84 -6.19
N PRO A 15 20.92 -0.38 -6.46
CA PRO A 15 21.39 -0.72 -7.81
C PRO A 15 20.28 -0.99 -8.83
N TYR A 16 19.04 -1.19 -8.38
CA TYR A 16 17.97 -1.77 -9.17
C TYR A 16 16.79 -0.83 -9.42
N VAL A 17 16.68 0.25 -8.66
CA VAL A 17 15.62 1.25 -8.84
C VAL A 17 16.02 2.19 -9.98
N PRO A 18 15.31 2.22 -11.12
CA PRO A 18 15.62 3.13 -12.21
C PRO A 18 15.42 4.59 -11.79
N GLU A 19 16.38 5.45 -12.13
CA GLU A 19 16.36 6.88 -11.80
C GLU A 19 15.14 7.61 -12.41
N ALA A 20 14.64 7.14 -13.56
CA ALA A 20 13.42 7.67 -14.18
C ALA A 20 12.16 7.49 -13.31
N LEU A 21 12.16 6.55 -12.35
CA LEU A 21 11.06 6.35 -11.41
C LEU A 21 11.34 7.05 -10.08
N VAL A 22 12.50 6.80 -9.50
CA VAL A 22 12.89 7.31 -8.19
C VAL A 22 14.35 7.76 -8.23
N SER A 23 14.59 9.03 -7.95
CA SER A 23 15.93 9.61 -7.91
C SER A 23 16.74 9.05 -6.75
N ARG A 24 18.08 9.16 -6.87
CA ARG A 24 18.98 8.79 -5.78
C ARG A 24 18.69 9.54 -4.48
N GLN A 25 18.37 10.83 -4.59
CA GLN A 25 18.01 11.67 -3.45
C GLN A 25 16.73 11.18 -2.76
N CYS A 26 15.71 10.82 -3.53
CA CYS A 26 14.47 10.30 -2.99
C CYS A 26 14.69 8.96 -2.25
N LEU A 27 15.51 8.07 -2.82
CA LEU A 27 15.91 6.82 -2.13
C LEU A 27 16.69 7.06 -0.83
N GLU A 28 17.54 8.08 -0.77
CA GLU A 28 18.27 8.46 0.45
C GLU A 28 17.33 9.01 1.53
N GLN A 29 16.30 9.77 1.14
CA GLN A 29 15.26 10.20 2.09
C GLN A 29 14.45 9.02 2.63
N MET A 30 14.07 8.07 1.77
CA MET A 30 13.41 6.83 2.20
C MET A 30 14.30 6.02 3.14
N HIS A 31 15.61 5.93 2.84
CA HIS A 31 16.58 5.27 3.69
C HIS A 31 16.62 5.91 5.09
N ALA A 32 16.61 7.24 5.18
CA ALA A 32 16.56 7.96 6.46
C ALA A 32 15.28 7.64 7.26
N ILE A 33 14.12 7.51 6.60
CA ILE A 33 12.90 7.01 7.27
C ILE A 33 13.11 5.57 7.75
N GLY A 34 13.71 4.71 6.92
CA GLY A 34 14.00 3.32 7.25
C GLY A 34 14.96 3.14 8.43
N GLU A 35 15.82 4.12 8.73
CA GLU A 35 16.71 4.11 9.89
C GLU A 35 15.97 4.28 11.23
N LEU A 36 14.75 4.83 11.19
CA LEU A 36 13.90 5.02 12.37
C LEU A 36 13.03 3.79 12.67
N LEU A 37 12.99 2.82 11.76
CA LEU A 37 12.05 1.71 11.77
C LEU A 37 12.76 0.36 11.88
N PRO A 38 12.37 -0.50 12.85
CA PRO A 38 12.97 -1.83 12.97
C PRO A 38 12.61 -2.68 11.76
N GLY A 39 13.57 -3.43 11.20
CA GLY A 39 13.32 -4.25 10.01
C GLY A 39 12.38 -5.43 10.27
N ALA A 40 12.14 -5.79 11.54
CA ALA A 40 11.12 -6.76 11.91
C ALA A 40 9.67 -6.19 11.83
N LEU A 41 9.51 -4.90 11.52
CA LEU A 41 8.21 -4.25 11.36
C LEU A 41 7.51 -4.67 10.06
N THR A 42 8.29 -5.00 9.04
CA THR A 42 7.77 -5.29 7.70
C THR A 42 8.74 -6.15 6.93
N ASP A 43 8.22 -6.99 6.05
CA ASP A 43 8.94 -7.62 4.96
C ASP A 43 8.28 -7.32 3.61
N PHE A 44 7.32 -6.39 3.57
CA PHE A 44 6.60 -6.00 2.36
C PHE A 44 6.36 -4.49 2.32
N PHE A 45 6.96 -3.84 1.33
CA PHE A 45 6.91 -2.39 1.17
C PHE A 45 6.93 -2.00 -0.31
N GLY A 46 6.83 -0.72 -0.62
CA GLY A 46 6.66 -0.27 -1.99
C GLY A 46 6.86 1.23 -2.20
N PHE A 47 6.69 1.63 -3.46
CA PHE A 47 6.83 3.00 -3.91
C PHE A 47 5.65 3.39 -4.79
N GLU A 48 5.11 4.59 -4.60
CA GLU A 48 4.10 5.16 -5.50
C GLU A 48 4.75 6.23 -6.38
N CYS A 49 4.85 5.99 -7.68
CA CYS A 49 5.49 6.90 -8.63
C CYS A 49 4.46 7.55 -9.55
N ARG A 50 4.47 8.87 -9.71
CA ARG A 50 3.69 9.53 -10.78
C ARG A 50 4.23 9.12 -12.15
N LEU A 51 3.38 8.95 -13.16
CA LEU A 51 3.83 8.45 -14.48
C LEU A 51 3.85 9.51 -15.58
N GLY A 52 2.93 10.48 -15.54
CA GLY A 52 2.76 11.48 -16.59
C GLY A 52 3.74 12.65 -16.54
N THR A 53 4.56 12.74 -15.49
CA THR A 53 5.55 13.82 -15.30
C THR A 53 6.96 13.26 -15.31
N PRO A 54 8.00 14.06 -15.61
CA PRO A 54 9.40 13.63 -15.49
C PRO A 54 9.88 13.53 -14.04
N ASP A 55 9.06 13.90 -13.05
CA ASP A 55 9.45 13.93 -11.64
C ASP A 55 9.92 12.56 -11.15
N GLN A 56 11.04 12.53 -10.45
CA GLN A 56 11.68 11.31 -9.96
C GLN A 56 11.47 11.15 -8.45
N THR A 57 10.31 11.58 -7.97
CA THR A 57 9.86 11.44 -6.58
C THR A 57 8.83 10.32 -6.49
N ALA A 58 8.84 9.63 -5.36
CA ALA A 58 7.86 8.60 -5.08
C ALA A 58 7.52 8.60 -3.60
N ASP A 59 6.27 8.28 -3.28
CA ASP A 59 5.88 8.08 -1.89
C ASP A 59 6.40 6.72 -1.41
N PHE A 60 6.64 6.61 -0.10
CA PHE A 60 7.16 5.38 0.51
C PHE A 60 6.07 4.70 1.32
N LEU A 61 5.84 3.41 1.06
CA LEU A 61 4.76 2.65 1.68
C LEU A 61 5.35 1.40 2.32
N LEU A 62 4.94 1.07 3.55
CA LEU A 62 5.29 -0.21 4.17
C LEU A 62 4.06 -0.88 4.76
N CYS A 63 3.99 -2.20 4.66
CA CYS A 63 2.90 -3.00 5.19
C CYS A 63 3.33 -3.68 6.50
N VAL A 64 2.53 -3.50 7.54
CA VAL A 64 2.63 -4.25 8.80
C VAL A 64 1.51 -5.27 8.81
N GLU A 65 1.84 -6.55 8.83
CA GLU A 65 0.88 -7.66 8.78
C GLU A 65 0.65 -8.32 10.15
N VAL A 66 -0.36 -9.20 10.24
CA VAL A 66 -0.51 -10.12 11.39
C VAL A 66 0.58 -11.20 11.45
N VAL A 67 1.24 -11.48 10.32
CA VAL A 67 2.22 -12.56 10.18
C VAL A 67 3.56 -12.16 10.84
N ASP A 68 4.35 -13.14 11.27
CA ASP A 68 5.69 -12.95 11.85
C ASP A 68 5.79 -11.97 13.03
N ARG A 69 4.66 -11.76 13.70
CA ARG A 69 4.49 -10.88 14.85
C ARG A 69 4.82 -9.41 14.57
N GLN A 70 4.58 -8.94 13.33
CA GLN A 70 4.87 -7.56 12.93
C GLN A 70 3.96 -6.57 13.68
N ARG A 71 2.68 -6.89 13.87
CA ARG A 71 1.78 -6.07 14.72
C ARG A 71 2.31 -5.91 16.16
N GLU A 72 2.91 -6.93 16.75
CA GLU A 72 3.48 -6.86 18.11
C GLU A 72 4.76 -6.01 18.14
N VAL A 73 5.48 -5.88 17.01
CA VAL A 73 6.59 -4.92 16.88
C VAL A 73 6.04 -3.50 16.85
N LEU A 74 5.01 -3.22 16.06
CA LEU A 74 4.37 -1.90 16.03
C LEU A 74 3.74 -1.52 17.38
N ALA A 75 3.16 -2.50 18.08
CA ALA A 75 2.67 -2.40 19.45
C ALA A 75 3.78 -2.38 20.53
N GLY A 76 5.04 -2.65 20.13
CA GLY A 76 6.24 -2.79 20.98
C GLY A 76 6.04 -3.69 22.19
N LEU A 77 5.34 -4.78 21.93
CA LEU A 77 5.21 -5.93 22.81
C LEU A 77 6.33 -6.95 22.56
N ARG A 78 7.22 -6.70 21.57
CA ARG A 78 8.36 -7.57 21.28
C ARG A 78 9.61 -7.13 22.06
N PRO A 79 10.14 -7.96 22.99
CA PRO A 79 11.32 -7.57 23.77
C PRO A 79 12.55 -7.26 22.90
N GLY A 80 13.18 -6.11 23.15
CA GLY A 80 14.41 -5.70 22.48
C GLY A 80 14.26 -5.20 21.05
N ILE A 81 13.03 -5.05 20.54
CA ILE A 81 12.73 -4.42 19.25
C ILE A 81 11.56 -3.47 19.47
N ASP A 82 11.78 -2.18 19.23
CA ASP A 82 10.74 -1.17 19.31
C ASP A 82 10.98 -0.09 18.24
N LEU A 83 9.97 0.76 18.03
CA LEU A 83 10.12 1.99 17.27
C LEU A 83 11.15 2.91 17.94
N SER A 84 11.80 3.77 17.16
CA SER A 84 12.65 4.82 17.71
C SER A 84 11.87 5.68 18.71
N PRO A 85 12.42 5.96 19.92
CA PRO A 85 11.76 6.82 20.90
C PRO A 85 11.36 8.18 20.34
N THR A 86 12.15 8.72 19.41
CA THR A 86 11.87 10.01 18.76
C THR A 86 10.59 9.96 17.93
N LEU A 87 10.24 8.83 17.29
CA LEU A 87 8.95 8.70 16.61
C LEU A 87 7.79 8.83 17.60
N LEU A 88 7.93 8.19 18.77
CA LEU A 88 6.90 8.17 19.81
C LEU A 88 6.70 9.52 20.53
N GLU A 89 7.54 10.52 20.27
CA GLU A 89 7.30 11.91 20.69
C GLU A 89 6.17 12.56 19.87
N HIS A 90 5.88 12.03 18.69
CA HIS A 90 4.85 12.58 17.80
C HIS A 90 3.46 11.95 18.05
N PRO A 91 2.37 12.75 18.15
CA PRO A 91 1.03 12.24 18.46
C PRO A 91 0.50 11.17 17.50
N VAL A 92 0.77 11.31 16.19
CA VAL A 92 0.32 10.32 15.18
C VAL A 92 0.99 8.97 15.39
N TRP A 93 2.27 8.93 15.77
CA TRP A 93 2.94 7.66 16.08
C TRP A 93 2.41 7.03 17.37
N GLN A 94 2.03 7.84 18.36
CA GLN A 94 1.33 7.35 19.56
C GLN A 94 -0.06 6.77 19.21
N GLN A 95 -0.80 7.39 18.30
CA GLN A 95 -2.08 6.87 17.80
C GLN A 95 -1.89 5.52 17.10
N ILE A 96 -0.94 5.41 16.18
CA ILE A 96 -0.58 4.15 15.50
C ILE A 96 -0.17 3.07 16.52
N ARG A 97 0.61 3.43 17.54
CA ARG A 97 0.99 2.54 18.64
C ARG A 97 -0.22 2.06 19.43
N ASN A 98 -1.14 2.96 19.78
CA ASN A 98 -2.35 2.64 20.53
C ASN A 98 -3.29 1.73 19.72
N PHE A 99 -3.50 2.04 18.43
CA PHE A 99 -4.19 1.15 17.50
C PHE A 99 -3.56 -0.25 17.52
N SER A 100 -2.23 -0.32 17.45
CA SER A 100 -1.50 -1.60 17.37
C SER A 100 -1.56 -2.40 18.67
N LEU A 101 -1.59 -1.74 19.83
CA LEU A 101 -1.83 -2.39 21.11
C LEU A 101 -3.22 -3.06 21.14
N THR A 102 -4.25 -2.34 20.71
CA THR A 102 -5.62 -2.90 20.60
C THR A 102 -5.72 -3.95 19.49
N TRP A 103 -4.94 -3.86 18.42
CA TRP A 103 -4.88 -4.88 17.37
C TRP A 103 -4.16 -6.16 17.83
N ALA A 104 -3.14 -6.04 18.69
CA ALA A 104 -2.41 -7.18 19.24
C ALA A 104 -3.20 -7.93 20.33
N ASP A 105 -4.12 -7.27 21.03
CA ASP A 105 -4.93 -7.87 22.10
C ASP A 105 -5.92 -8.94 21.57
N PRO A 106 -5.77 -10.23 21.93
CA PRO A 106 -6.69 -11.30 21.50
C PRO A 106 -8.16 -11.10 21.88
N ALA A 107 -8.46 -10.26 22.88
CA ALA A 107 -9.84 -9.95 23.27
C ALA A 107 -10.50 -8.86 22.40
N SER A 108 -9.73 -8.19 21.55
CA SER A 108 -10.18 -7.08 20.71
C SER A 108 -10.77 -7.53 19.38
N VAL A 109 -11.83 -6.84 18.93
CA VAL A 109 -12.38 -7.02 17.57
C VAL A 109 -11.35 -6.73 16.48
N LEU A 110 -10.39 -5.84 16.73
CA LEU A 110 -9.33 -5.54 15.76
C LEU A 110 -8.43 -6.75 15.53
N HIS A 111 -8.17 -7.57 16.57
CA HIS A 111 -7.34 -8.76 16.44
C HIS A 111 -7.89 -9.77 15.43
N GLU A 112 -9.22 -9.87 15.34
CA GLU A 112 -9.92 -10.76 14.42
C GLU A 112 -10.05 -10.14 13.03
N LYS A 113 -10.45 -8.86 12.95
CA LYS A 113 -10.88 -8.22 11.69
C LYS A 113 -9.75 -7.56 10.90
N ALA A 114 -8.77 -6.98 11.58
CA ALA A 114 -7.67 -6.27 10.94
C ALA A 114 -6.58 -7.26 10.49
N LEU A 115 -6.23 -7.20 9.21
CA LEU A 115 -5.23 -8.09 8.59
C LEU A 115 -3.86 -7.44 8.50
N ASN A 116 -3.83 -6.13 8.32
CA ASN A 116 -2.62 -5.34 8.15
C ASN A 116 -2.90 -3.86 8.34
N VAL A 117 -1.84 -3.08 8.51
CA VAL A 117 -1.85 -1.63 8.37
C VAL A 117 -0.71 -1.23 7.44
N TRP A 118 -1.01 -0.48 6.39
CA TRP A 118 0.01 0.22 5.62
C TRP A 118 0.30 1.58 6.24
N LEU A 119 1.58 1.94 6.29
CA LEU A 119 2.05 3.28 6.61
C LEU A 119 2.58 3.92 5.32
N GLU A 120 1.97 5.03 4.92
CA GLU A 120 2.32 5.76 3.69
C GLU A 120 2.92 7.12 4.03
N PHE A 121 4.12 7.37 3.53
CA PHE A 121 4.87 8.60 3.72
C PHE A 121 4.87 9.41 2.41
N ASP A 122 4.20 10.56 2.45
CA ASP A 122 4.22 11.52 1.35
C ASP A 122 5.59 12.21 1.32
N MET A 123 6.39 11.86 0.31
CA MET A 123 7.79 12.31 0.28
C MET A 123 7.90 13.76 -0.18
N ALA A 124 6.91 14.25 -0.94
CA ALA A 124 6.88 15.65 -1.38
C ALA A 124 6.63 16.61 -0.22
N GLU A 125 5.84 16.21 0.79
CA GLU A 125 5.61 17.02 2.00
C GLU A 125 6.85 17.14 2.90
N LEU A 126 7.82 16.23 2.76
CA LEU A 126 9.08 16.25 3.50
C LEU A 126 10.17 17.10 2.84
N GLU A 127 9.97 17.51 1.58
CA GLU A 127 10.90 18.39 0.87
C GLU A 127 10.95 19.77 1.55
N GLY A 128 12.12 20.11 2.11
CA GLY A 128 12.36 21.40 2.79
C GLY A 128 12.41 21.33 4.32
N SER A 129 12.02 20.21 4.94
CA SER A 129 12.07 20.02 6.39
C SER A 129 12.83 18.76 6.78
N ARG A 130 14.16 18.77 6.59
CA ARG A 130 15.06 17.66 7.00
C ARG A 130 15.04 17.37 8.52
N LEU A 131 14.43 18.24 9.32
CA LEU A 131 14.34 18.14 10.78
C LEU A 131 12.97 17.67 11.27
N ALA A 132 11.95 17.57 10.40
CA ALA A 132 10.63 17.08 10.80
C ALA A 132 10.63 15.55 10.86
N LEU A 133 9.99 15.00 11.89
CA LEU A 133 9.74 13.57 11.98
C LEU A 133 8.78 13.15 10.85
N PRO A 134 9.03 12.00 10.19
CA PRO A 134 8.14 11.51 9.14
C PRO A 134 6.81 11.08 9.77
N VAL A 135 5.70 11.58 9.25
CA VAL A 135 4.35 11.29 9.75
C VAL A 135 3.58 10.54 8.65
N PRO A 136 3.22 9.27 8.85
CA PRO A 136 2.53 8.51 7.82
C PRO A 136 1.02 8.74 7.85
N SER A 137 0.37 8.54 6.70
CA SER A 137 -1.04 8.13 6.66
C SER A 137 -1.14 6.63 6.94
N ALA A 138 -2.24 6.16 7.54
CA ALA A 138 -2.41 4.76 7.92
C ALA A 138 -3.59 4.13 7.18
N PHE A 139 -3.36 3.02 6.48
CA PHE A 139 -4.41 2.28 5.77
C PHE A 139 -4.64 0.93 6.40
N LEU A 140 -5.81 0.77 7.01
CA LEU A 140 -6.25 -0.47 7.63
C LEU A 140 -6.74 -1.44 6.56
N GLY A 141 -6.03 -2.56 6.40
CA GLY A 141 -6.52 -3.71 5.65
C GLY A 141 -7.41 -4.61 6.53
N SER A 142 -8.60 -4.95 6.03
CA SER A 142 -9.61 -5.67 6.81
C SER A 142 -10.20 -6.87 6.06
N ARG A 143 -10.68 -7.87 6.80
CA ARG A 143 -11.51 -8.95 6.24
C ARG A 143 -12.87 -8.39 5.83
N HIS A 144 -13.17 -8.42 4.53
CA HIS A 144 -14.51 -8.33 3.93
C HIS A 144 -15.46 -7.30 4.56
N ILE A 145 -15.21 -6.01 4.35
CA ILE A 145 -16.18 -4.95 4.68
C ILE A 145 -17.13 -4.83 3.48
N CYS A 146 -18.28 -5.49 3.54
CA CYS A 146 -19.28 -5.50 2.47
C CYS A 146 -20.67 -5.14 2.98
N ASN A 147 -21.58 -4.90 2.04
CA ASN A 147 -23.00 -4.81 2.34
C ASN A 147 -23.52 -6.19 2.82
N THR A 148 -24.12 -6.21 3.99
CA THR A 148 -24.71 -7.41 4.59
C THR A 148 -26.24 -7.35 4.45
N ALA A 149 -26.84 -8.42 3.94
CA ALA A 149 -28.25 -8.41 3.57
C ALA A 149 -29.23 -8.38 4.76
N THR A 150 -28.74 -8.55 6.00
CA THR A 150 -29.61 -8.63 7.18
C THR A 150 -29.44 -7.44 8.15
N PRO A 151 -30.53 -6.85 8.68
CA PRO A 151 -30.46 -5.72 9.61
C PRO A 151 -29.69 -5.99 10.92
N ASN A 152 -29.61 -7.25 11.37
CA ASN A 152 -28.82 -7.62 12.54
C ASN A 152 -27.30 -7.52 12.29
N GLU A 153 -26.87 -7.55 11.02
CA GLU A 153 -25.48 -7.37 10.61
C GLU A 153 -25.13 -5.89 10.33
N ALA A 154 -26.09 -4.96 10.41
CA ALA A 154 -25.82 -3.53 10.23
C ALA A 154 -24.83 -2.98 11.28
N HIS A 155 -24.74 -3.63 12.44
CA HIS A 155 -23.75 -3.32 13.48
C HIS A 155 -22.37 -3.97 13.25
N GLN A 156 -22.24 -4.88 12.27
CA GLN A 156 -21.03 -5.67 12.03
C GLN A 156 -19.81 -4.82 11.69
N HIS A 157 -20.03 -3.63 11.14
CA HIS A 157 -18.98 -2.70 10.74
C HIS A 157 -18.77 -1.55 11.72
N THR A 158 -19.51 -1.51 12.83
CA THR A 158 -19.40 -0.41 13.82
C THR A 158 -18.04 -0.32 14.49
N TRP A 159 -17.27 -1.41 14.53
CA TRP A 159 -15.90 -1.40 15.03
C TRP A 159 -15.00 -0.48 14.19
N ILE A 160 -15.31 -0.23 12.92
CA ILE A 160 -14.56 0.69 12.06
C ILE A 160 -14.68 2.11 12.62
N THR A 161 -15.91 2.58 12.83
CA THR A 161 -16.19 3.98 13.19
C THR A 161 -16.04 4.23 14.69
N ARG A 162 -16.27 3.20 15.52
CA ARG A 162 -16.20 3.30 16.99
C ARG A 162 -14.86 2.89 17.59
N THR A 163 -14.02 2.16 16.87
CA THR A 163 -12.75 1.64 17.41
C THR A 163 -11.57 1.94 16.48
N ALA A 164 -11.56 1.41 15.27
CA ALA A 164 -10.40 1.49 14.39
C ALA A 164 -10.04 2.92 14.00
N LEU A 165 -10.98 3.67 13.41
CA LEU A 165 -10.73 5.02 12.95
C LEU A 165 -10.43 5.97 14.11
N PRO A 166 -11.16 5.97 15.25
CA PRO A 166 -10.80 6.81 16.39
C PRO A 166 -9.41 6.54 16.97
N LEU A 167 -8.95 5.28 16.98
CA LEU A 167 -7.60 4.94 17.41
C LEU A 167 -6.53 5.46 16.43
N LEU A 168 -6.80 5.37 15.12
CA LEU A 168 -5.88 5.84 14.08
C LEU A 168 -5.82 7.36 14.00
N THR A 169 -6.96 8.06 14.12
CA THR A 169 -7.06 9.52 13.99
C THR A 169 -6.90 10.28 15.31
N GLY A 170 -6.99 9.57 16.45
CA GLY A 170 -7.03 10.15 17.79
C GLY A 170 -8.34 10.84 18.17
N GLN A 171 -9.38 10.76 17.34
CA GLN A 171 -10.68 11.38 17.58
C GLN A 171 -11.81 10.66 16.85
N HIS A 172 -13.04 10.76 17.36
CA HIS A 172 -14.20 10.26 16.62
C HIS A 172 -14.37 10.99 15.30
N LEU A 173 -14.86 10.26 14.27
CA LEU A 173 -15.27 10.90 13.03
C LEU A 173 -16.43 11.87 13.31
N PRO A 174 -16.49 13.01 12.61
CA PRO A 174 -17.70 13.83 12.61
C PRO A 174 -18.89 12.99 12.12
N GLU A 175 -20.05 13.14 12.77
CA GLU A 175 -21.27 12.39 12.47
C GLU A 175 -21.65 12.41 10.96
N PRO A 176 -21.54 13.53 10.21
CA PRO A 176 -21.80 13.52 8.77
C PRO A 176 -20.87 12.61 7.97
N VAL A 177 -19.60 12.49 8.38
CA VAL A 177 -18.60 11.64 7.72
C VAL A 177 -18.86 10.17 8.07
N GLU A 178 -19.18 9.89 9.33
CA GLU A 178 -19.56 8.53 9.78
C GLU A 178 -20.80 8.01 9.03
N ASN A 179 -21.87 8.81 8.98
CA ASN A 179 -23.10 8.44 8.28
C ASN A 179 -22.86 8.17 6.79
N ARG A 180 -22.03 8.98 6.13
CA ARG A 180 -21.68 8.80 4.72
C ARG A 180 -20.84 7.55 4.47
N LEU A 181 -19.88 7.25 5.36
CA LEU A 181 -19.10 6.02 5.30
C LEU A 181 -20.00 4.79 5.45
N ILE A 182 -20.94 4.82 6.41
CA ILE A 182 -21.91 3.73 6.62
C ILE A 182 -22.81 3.58 5.39
N GLU A 183 -23.33 4.66 4.84
CA GLU A 183 -24.13 4.63 3.61
C GLU A 183 -23.33 4.03 2.45
N ALA A 184 -22.07 4.44 2.26
CA ALA A 184 -21.21 3.91 1.20
C ALA A 184 -21.02 2.38 1.31
N ILE A 185 -20.89 1.85 2.54
CA ILE A 185 -20.81 0.40 2.80
C ILE A 185 -22.14 -0.29 2.48
N GLN A 186 -23.26 0.27 2.95
CA GLN A 186 -24.61 -0.30 2.76
C GLN A 186 -25.08 -0.28 1.29
N ARG A 187 -24.53 0.62 0.47
CA ARG A 187 -24.84 0.72 -0.96
C ARG A 187 -23.95 -0.16 -1.83
N LEU A 188 -22.93 -0.83 -1.28
CA LEU A 188 -22.13 -1.77 -2.06
C LEU A 188 -23.03 -2.84 -2.68
N PRO A 189 -22.85 -3.17 -3.98
CA PRO A 189 -23.55 -4.28 -4.59
C PRO A 189 -23.08 -5.62 -3.98
N ALA A 190 -23.78 -6.70 -4.32
CA ALA A 190 -23.37 -8.04 -3.88
C ALA A 190 -22.07 -8.47 -4.58
N GLY A 191 -21.07 -8.90 -3.80
CA GLY A 191 -19.77 -9.37 -4.30
C GLY A 191 -18.59 -8.46 -3.90
N PRO A 192 -18.62 -7.16 -4.25
CA PRO A 192 -17.56 -6.23 -3.88
C PRO A 192 -17.46 -6.01 -2.37
N HIS A 193 -16.26 -5.65 -1.93
CA HIS A 193 -16.00 -5.30 -0.55
C HIS A 193 -14.87 -4.28 -0.45
N ILE A 194 -14.90 -3.48 0.60
CA ILE A 194 -13.78 -2.61 0.97
C ILE A 194 -12.70 -3.50 1.59
N PHE A 195 -11.52 -3.51 0.97
CA PHE A 195 -10.37 -4.27 1.45
C PHE A 195 -9.41 -3.38 2.26
N GLN A 196 -9.44 -2.05 2.04
CA GLN A 196 -8.63 -1.07 2.78
C GLN A 196 -9.40 0.21 3.13
N LEU A 197 -9.09 0.75 4.31
CA LEU A 197 -9.58 2.02 4.83
C LEU A 197 -8.40 2.94 5.19
N GLY A 198 -8.22 4.04 4.48
CA GLY A 198 -7.20 5.04 4.74
C GLY A 198 -7.64 6.10 5.74
N ALA A 199 -6.97 6.16 6.89
CA ALA A 199 -7.01 7.28 7.82
C ALA A 199 -5.93 8.29 7.42
N MET A 200 -6.34 9.37 6.75
CA MET A 200 -5.44 10.38 6.17
C MET A 200 -5.04 11.43 7.23
N VAL A 201 -4.45 10.96 8.34
CA VAL A 201 -4.18 11.74 9.56
C VAL A 201 -3.19 12.88 9.38
N ALA A 202 -2.33 12.80 8.36
CA ALA A 202 -1.38 13.85 8.02
C ALA A 202 -2.04 15.04 7.27
N ARG A 203 -3.24 14.84 6.67
CA ARG A 203 -3.88 15.83 5.80
C ARG A 203 -5.02 16.59 6.50
N LYS A 204 -5.21 17.85 6.12
CA LYS A 204 -6.28 18.73 6.61
C LYS A 204 -7.14 19.26 5.44
N PRO A 205 -8.49 19.18 5.51
CA PRO A 205 -9.29 18.50 6.55
C PRO A 205 -9.14 16.97 6.49
N PRO A 206 -9.40 16.25 7.60
CA PRO A 206 -9.33 14.80 7.62
C PRO A 206 -10.45 14.19 6.77
N PHE A 207 -10.12 13.14 6.02
CA PHE A 207 -11.07 12.32 5.27
C PHE A 207 -10.70 10.84 5.41
N VAL A 208 -11.66 9.97 5.11
CA VAL A 208 -11.46 8.53 5.10
C VAL A 208 -11.40 8.07 3.64
N ARG A 209 -10.32 7.44 3.23
CA ARG A 209 -10.26 6.76 1.93
C ARG A 209 -10.84 5.35 2.06
N ILE A 210 -11.69 4.95 1.14
CA ILE A 210 -12.12 3.55 0.98
C ILE A 210 -11.56 3.00 -0.33
N CYS A 211 -11.02 1.79 -0.27
CA CYS A 211 -10.54 1.05 -1.46
C CYS A 211 -11.40 -0.21 -1.61
N ILE A 212 -12.13 -0.28 -2.72
CA ILE A 212 -13.13 -1.31 -3.00
C ILE A 212 -12.58 -2.26 -4.04
N THR A 213 -12.68 -3.56 -3.78
CA THR A 213 -12.21 -4.58 -4.71
C THR A 213 -13.33 -5.49 -5.20
N ARG A 214 -13.06 -6.18 -6.32
CA ARG A 214 -13.95 -7.15 -6.98
C ARG A 214 -15.25 -6.52 -7.47
N MET A 215 -15.23 -5.22 -7.72
CA MET A 215 -16.32 -4.51 -8.38
C MET A 215 -16.29 -4.82 -9.87
N ASP A 216 -17.40 -5.31 -10.40
CA ASP A 216 -17.55 -5.42 -11.84
C ASP A 216 -17.50 -4.00 -12.44
N PRO A 217 -16.74 -3.76 -13.53
CA PRO A 217 -16.65 -2.46 -14.19
C PRO A 217 -18.01 -1.80 -14.45
N GLN A 218 -19.04 -2.58 -14.79
CA GLN A 218 -20.39 -2.09 -15.06
C GLN A 218 -21.13 -1.65 -13.79
N GLN A 219 -20.69 -2.12 -12.62
CA GLN A 219 -21.24 -1.71 -11.32
C GLN A 219 -20.67 -0.37 -10.84
N VAL A 220 -19.51 0.07 -11.36
CA VAL A 220 -18.84 1.28 -10.87
C VAL A 220 -19.72 2.53 -11.02
N PRO A 221 -20.25 2.88 -12.21
CA PRO A 221 -21.05 4.10 -12.33
C PRO A 221 -22.36 4.09 -11.51
N PRO A 222 -23.18 3.02 -11.53
CA PRO A 222 -24.38 2.93 -10.69
C PRO A 222 -24.10 3.02 -9.19
N TYR A 223 -23.00 2.44 -8.72
CA TYR A 223 -22.61 2.53 -7.30
C TYR A 223 -22.27 3.97 -6.91
N LEU A 224 -21.48 4.67 -7.73
CA LEU A 224 -21.10 6.06 -7.47
C LEU A 224 -22.31 7.00 -7.46
N GLU A 225 -23.25 6.79 -8.39
CA GLU A 225 -24.53 7.52 -8.37
C GLU A 225 -25.33 7.25 -7.09
N ALA A 226 -25.41 5.99 -6.66
CA ALA A 226 -26.17 5.57 -5.48
C ALA A 226 -25.65 6.16 -4.16
N ILE A 227 -24.35 6.48 -4.06
CA ILE A 227 -23.73 7.14 -2.90
C ILE A 227 -23.65 8.66 -3.03
N GLY A 228 -24.20 9.23 -4.11
CA GLY A 228 -24.22 10.67 -4.36
C GLY A 228 -22.86 11.27 -4.76
N TRP A 229 -22.04 10.53 -5.52
CA TRP A 229 -20.80 11.06 -6.08
C TRP A 229 -21.11 12.23 -7.04
N PRO A 230 -20.41 13.38 -6.94
CA PRO A 230 -20.77 14.60 -7.66
C PRO A 230 -20.29 14.65 -9.12
N GLY A 231 -19.58 13.61 -9.60
CA GLY A 231 -19.00 13.58 -10.94
C GLY A 231 -19.94 13.06 -12.03
N THR A 232 -19.48 13.16 -13.28
CA THR A 232 -20.17 12.66 -14.46
C THR A 232 -19.95 11.15 -14.63
N THR A 233 -21.01 10.35 -14.48
CA THR A 233 -20.95 8.88 -14.61
C THR A 233 -20.73 8.40 -16.04
N ASP A 234 -21.20 9.13 -17.06
CA ASP A 234 -21.02 8.78 -18.48
C ASP A 234 -19.55 8.78 -18.92
N GLU A 235 -18.80 9.82 -18.53
CA GLU A 235 -17.39 9.96 -18.88
C GLU A 235 -16.54 8.92 -18.14
N LEU A 236 -16.80 8.73 -16.84
CA LEU A 236 -16.14 7.70 -16.05
C LEU A 236 -16.47 6.29 -16.56
N GLY A 237 -17.72 6.02 -16.93
CA GLY A 237 -18.16 4.73 -17.45
C GLY A 237 -17.41 4.33 -18.71
N ARG A 238 -17.24 5.26 -19.66
CA ARG A 238 -16.42 5.01 -20.86
C ARG A 238 -14.95 4.73 -20.53
N LEU A 239 -14.38 5.45 -19.56
CA LEU A 239 -13.01 5.20 -19.13
C LEU A 239 -12.86 3.83 -18.48
N VAL A 240 -13.82 3.44 -17.62
CA VAL A 240 -13.83 2.13 -16.96
C VAL A 240 -13.95 1.01 -17.99
N GLU A 241 -14.83 1.14 -18.99
CA GLU A 241 -14.96 0.17 -20.11
C GLU A 241 -13.68 0.09 -20.95
N GLU A 242 -13.05 1.23 -21.25
CA GLU A 242 -11.77 1.26 -21.99
C GLU A 242 -10.65 0.55 -21.21
N LEU A 243 -10.57 0.75 -19.89
CA LEU A 243 -9.57 0.11 -19.03
C LEU A 243 -9.86 -1.38 -18.83
N ASP A 244 -11.12 -1.78 -18.70
CA ASP A 244 -11.52 -3.20 -18.57
C ASP A 244 -11.08 -4.03 -19.79
N GLY A 245 -11.07 -3.44 -20.99
CA GLY A 245 -10.52 -4.09 -22.18
C GLY A 245 -8.99 -4.31 -22.15
N LEU A 246 -8.27 -3.74 -21.17
CA LEU A 246 -6.81 -3.76 -21.10
C LEU A 246 -6.25 -4.51 -19.87
N VAL A 247 -7.04 -4.71 -18.82
CA VAL A 247 -6.63 -5.34 -17.56
C VAL A 247 -7.68 -6.32 -17.02
N ASP A 248 -7.31 -7.20 -16.08
CA ASP A 248 -8.26 -8.19 -15.53
C ASP A 248 -9.04 -7.66 -14.32
N ARG A 249 -8.52 -6.62 -13.67
CA ARG A 249 -9.08 -6.11 -12.40
C ARG A 249 -8.92 -4.60 -12.27
N ILE A 250 -10.00 -3.96 -11.83
CA ILE A 250 -10.07 -2.55 -11.48
C ILE A 250 -10.60 -2.45 -10.05
N ASP A 251 -9.76 -2.02 -9.11
CA ASP A 251 -10.20 -1.65 -7.75
C ASP A 251 -10.49 -0.13 -7.71
N VAL A 252 -11.44 0.29 -6.87
CA VAL A 252 -11.98 1.67 -6.85
C VAL A 252 -11.67 2.37 -5.54
N ASP A 253 -11.07 3.55 -5.65
CA ASP A 253 -10.69 4.38 -4.50
C ASP A 253 -11.53 5.65 -4.42
N LEU A 254 -12.09 5.90 -3.23
CA LEU A 254 -12.95 7.06 -2.96
C LEU A 254 -12.57 7.72 -1.64
N ASP A 255 -12.56 9.05 -1.64
CA ASP A 255 -12.35 9.86 -0.43
C ASP A 255 -13.70 10.33 0.13
N ILE A 256 -13.96 9.97 1.38
CA ILE A 256 -15.19 10.29 2.10
C ILE A 256 -14.91 11.36 3.16
N SER A 257 -15.60 12.48 3.00
CA SER A 257 -15.68 13.58 3.96
C SER A 257 -17.16 13.91 4.21
N GLU A 258 -17.48 15.16 4.57
CA GLU A 258 -18.88 15.62 4.58
C GLU A 258 -19.55 15.44 3.20
N GLN A 259 -18.75 15.44 2.13
CA GLN A 259 -19.14 15.08 0.77
C GLN A 259 -18.20 13.99 0.23
N ILE A 260 -18.67 13.21 -0.75
CA ILE A 260 -17.79 12.33 -1.52
C ILE A 260 -16.90 13.20 -2.41
N SER A 261 -15.60 12.95 -2.40
CA SER A 261 -14.66 13.65 -3.29
C SER A 261 -15.03 13.43 -4.76
N PRO A 262 -14.92 14.46 -5.63
CA PRO A 262 -15.12 14.30 -7.07
C PRO A 262 -14.02 13.44 -7.72
N ARG A 263 -12.91 13.18 -7.03
CA ARG A 263 -11.78 12.38 -7.53
C ARG A 263 -12.03 10.90 -7.27
N VAL A 264 -11.85 10.08 -8.30
CA VAL A 264 -11.95 8.61 -8.26
C VAL A 264 -10.60 8.03 -8.66
N GLY A 265 -10.10 7.06 -7.90
CA GLY A 265 -8.96 6.24 -8.30
C GLY A 265 -9.42 4.90 -8.86
N LEU A 266 -8.78 4.45 -9.95
CA LEU A 266 -9.01 3.16 -10.60
C LEU A 266 -7.69 2.40 -10.62
N GLU A 267 -7.55 1.39 -9.76
CA GLU A 267 -6.33 0.57 -9.66
C GLU A 267 -6.40 -0.59 -10.65
N CYS A 268 -5.67 -0.46 -11.76
CA CYS A 268 -5.62 -1.42 -12.84
C CYS A 268 -4.52 -2.48 -12.61
N SER A 269 -4.90 -3.76 -12.63
CA SER A 269 -3.97 -4.88 -12.44
C SER A 269 -4.42 -6.16 -13.17
N PHE A 270 -3.52 -7.13 -13.27
CA PHE A 270 -3.77 -8.46 -13.85
C PHE A 270 -3.98 -9.51 -12.77
N ASP A 271 -4.75 -10.56 -13.08
CA ASP A 271 -5.04 -11.69 -12.20
C ASP A 271 -4.61 -13.02 -12.87
N PRO A 272 -3.67 -13.79 -12.28
CA PRO A 272 -2.95 -13.54 -11.03
C PRO A 272 -1.99 -12.36 -11.13
N LYS A 273 -1.82 -11.63 -10.02
CA LYS A 273 -0.83 -10.54 -9.96
C LYS A 273 0.58 -11.07 -10.26
N GLN A 274 1.18 -10.57 -11.32
CA GLN A 274 2.50 -10.97 -11.80
C GLN A 274 3.29 -9.76 -12.31
N SER A 275 4.61 -9.83 -12.12
CA SER A 275 5.55 -8.85 -12.66
C SER A 275 5.55 -8.84 -14.20
N PRO A 276 5.91 -7.73 -14.87
CA PRO A 276 6.04 -7.61 -16.32
C PRO A 276 6.85 -8.69 -17.04
N GLU A 277 7.81 -9.33 -16.37
CA GLU A 277 8.57 -10.48 -16.92
C GLU A 277 7.67 -11.71 -17.20
N TYR A 278 6.61 -11.89 -16.41
CA TYR A 278 5.71 -13.05 -16.49
C TYR A 278 4.32 -12.69 -16.99
N GLU A 279 3.98 -11.41 -17.02
CA GLU A 279 2.71 -10.89 -17.54
C GLU A 279 2.99 -9.92 -18.71
N PRO A 280 3.04 -10.42 -19.96
CA PRO A 280 3.39 -9.61 -21.12
C PRO A 280 2.35 -8.53 -21.45
N ARG A 281 1.11 -8.62 -20.93
CA ARG A 281 0.05 -7.62 -21.13
C ARG A 281 0.36 -6.27 -20.46
N TRP A 282 1.33 -6.24 -19.53
CA TRP A 282 1.86 -4.96 -19.03
C TRP A 282 2.41 -4.06 -20.15
N TYR A 283 3.06 -4.62 -21.17
CA TYR A 283 3.61 -3.81 -22.26
C TYR A 283 2.54 -3.03 -23.04
N PRO A 284 1.51 -3.68 -23.65
CA PRO A 284 0.46 -2.95 -24.37
C PRO A 284 -0.32 -2.00 -23.46
N PHE A 285 -0.58 -2.36 -22.20
CA PHE A 285 -1.25 -1.45 -21.26
C PHE A 285 -0.42 -0.18 -20.98
N LEU A 286 0.87 -0.32 -20.68
CA LEU A 286 1.73 0.85 -20.46
C LEU A 286 1.96 1.65 -21.76
N ALA A 287 1.99 1.00 -22.92
CA ALA A 287 2.06 1.69 -24.22
C ALA A 287 0.81 2.55 -24.47
N TYR A 288 -0.37 2.02 -24.15
CA TYR A 288 -1.62 2.78 -24.16
C TYR A 288 -1.55 4.02 -23.24
N LEU A 289 -0.99 3.89 -22.04
CA LEU A 289 -0.80 5.05 -21.15
C LEU A 289 0.16 6.09 -21.74
N VAL A 290 1.20 5.68 -22.45
CA VAL A 290 2.08 6.62 -23.17
C VAL A 290 1.34 7.34 -24.28
N GLU A 291 0.53 6.63 -25.07
CA GLU A 291 -0.30 7.21 -26.13
C GLU A 291 -1.29 8.25 -25.57
N LYS A 292 -1.88 7.98 -24.42
CA LYS A 292 -2.78 8.89 -23.70
C LYS A 292 -2.05 10.00 -22.92
N SER A 293 -0.72 10.10 -23.04
CA SER A 293 0.11 11.06 -22.28
C SER A 293 0.01 10.93 -20.76
N LEU A 294 -0.35 9.75 -20.27
CA LEU A 294 -0.43 9.40 -18.84
C LEU A 294 0.87 8.81 -18.30
N CYS A 295 1.76 8.36 -19.18
CA CYS A 295 3.06 7.81 -18.85
C CYS A 295 4.10 8.37 -19.80
N THR A 296 5.28 8.75 -19.31
CA THR A 296 6.42 9.05 -20.21
C THR A 296 7.00 7.75 -20.75
N SER A 297 7.63 7.79 -21.93
CA SER A 297 8.33 6.63 -22.50
C SER A 297 9.40 6.09 -21.55
N ASP A 298 10.14 6.98 -20.91
CA ASP A 298 11.23 6.63 -19.99
C ASP A 298 10.69 5.90 -18.75
N LYS A 299 9.53 6.33 -18.23
CA LYS A 299 8.88 5.66 -17.09
C LYS A 299 8.30 4.31 -17.48
N ARG A 300 7.68 4.16 -18.65
CA ARG A 300 7.27 2.85 -19.18
C ARG A 300 8.47 1.90 -19.21
N ASP A 301 9.57 2.31 -19.84
CA ASP A 301 10.75 1.46 -20.02
C ASP A 301 11.44 1.15 -18.70
N ALA A 302 11.34 2.04 -17.72
CA ALA A 302 11.80 1.80 -16.36
C ALA A 302 10.92 0.80 -15.61
N LEU A 303 9.59 0.92 -15.69
CA LEU A 303 8.65 -0.03 -15.04
C LEU A 303 8.86 -1.46 -15.54
N LEU A 304 9.04 -1.63 -16.86
CA LEU A 304 9.27 -2.94 -17.48
C LEU A 304 10.60 -3.59 -17.05
N ARG A 305 11.60 -2.79 -16.67
CA ARG A 305 12.93 -3.27 -16.24
C ARG A 305 13.08 -3.36 -14.72
N TYR A 306 12.18 -2.78 -13.94
CA TYR A 306 12.29 -2.73 -12.49
C TYR A 306 12.20 -4.12 -11.85
N SER A 307 11.32 -4.99 -12.37
CA SER A 307 11.08 -6.32 -11.81
C SER A 307 12.33 -7.20 -11.74
N GLY A 308 12.37 -8.03 -10.70
CA GLY A 308 13.42 -9.03 -10.53
C GLY A 308 13.59 -9.44 -9.07
N PHE A 309 14.66 -10.17 -8.80
CA PHE A 309 15.05 -10.52 -7.44
C PHE A 309 16.55 -10.35 -7.26
N ALA A 310 16.98 -10.18 -6.01
CA ALA A 310 18.39 -10.19 -5.62
C ALA A 310 18.53 -10.97 -4.31
N HIS A 311 19.71 -11.55 -4.09
CA HIS A 311 20.00 -12.30 -2.87
C HIS A 311 21.42 -12.07 -2.39
N GLU A 312 21.68 -12.32 -1.11
CA GLU A 312 22.95 -11.98 -0.45
C GLU A 312 24.21 -12.61 -1.06
N GLN A 313 24.09 -13.67 -1.86
CA GLN A 313 25.23 -14.30 -2.56
C GLN A 313 25.50 -13.71 -3.95
N SER A 314 24.51 -13.05 -4.55
CA SER A 314 24.67 -12.42 -5.87
C SER A 314 25.51 -11.15 -5.84
N ASP A 315 25.49 -10.42 -4.72
CA ASP A 315 26.28 -9.22 -4.49
C ASP A 315 26.68 -9.11 -2.99
N PRO A 316 27.62 -9.96 -2.53
CA PRO A 316 27.92 -10.09 -1.11
C PRO A 316 28.55 -8.82 -0.50
N ASP A 317 29.22 -8.00 -1.32
CA ASP A 317 29.90 -6.79 -0.87
C ASP A 317 28.91 -5.64 -0.67
N ARG A 318 27.84 -5.56 -1.48
CA ARG A 318 26.78 -4.57 -1.31
C ARG A 318 25.66 -5.01 -0.38
N TRP A 319 25.56 -6.30 -0.06
CA TRP A 319 24.51 -6.77 0.83
C TRP A 319 24.72 -6.29 2.28
N PRO A 320 23.67 -5.73 2.94
CA PRO A 320 23.79 -5.18 4.28
C PRO A 320 24.38 -6.16 5.28
N ALA A 321 25.34 -5.68 6.07
CA ALA A 321 26.02 -6.51 7.07
C ALA A 321 25.05 -7.06 8.11
N ALA A 322 24.01 -6.30 8.48
CA ALA A 322 23.00 -6.72 9.44
C ALA A 322 22.16 -7.90 8.90
N LEU A 323 21.74 -7.86 7.64
CA LEU A 323 21.03 -8.97 6.99
C LEU A 323 21.91 -10.21 6.83
N ARG A 324 23.18 -10.04 6.43
CA ARG A 324 24.15 -11.16 6.35
C ARG A 324 24.45 -11.77 7.72
N LYS A 325 24.42 -10.97 8.79
CA LYS A 325 24.59 -11.46 10.16
C LYS A 325 23.34 -12.25 10.58
N ALA A 326 22.14 -11.76 10.24
CA ALA A 326 20.89 -12.44 10.53
C ALA A 326 20.79 -13.80 9.81
N SER A 327 21.12 -13.89 8.52
CA SER A 327 21.17 -15.17 7.79
C SER A 327 22.13 -16.16 8.45
N LYS A 328 23.35 -15.73 8.80
CA LYS A 328 24.32 -16.58 9.52
C LYS A 328 23.79 -17.09 10.86
N LEU A 329 23.05 -16.27 11.62
CA LEU A 329 22.46 -16.67 12.89
C LEU A 329 21.32 -17.69 12.74
N MET A 330 20.55 -17.62 11.65
CA MET A 330 19.54 -18.64 11.32
C MET A 330 20.15 -19.93 10.75
N GLY A 331 21.47 -19.97 10.56
CA GLY A 331 22.23 -21.07 9.98
C GLY A 331 22.50 -20.86 8.49
N SER A 332 23.57 -21.49 7.96
CA SER A 332 23.99 -21.43 6.54
C SER A 332 22.95 -21.98 5.55
N GLN A 333 21.77 -22.36 6.03
CA GLN A 333 20.66 -22.89 5.28
C GLN A 333 19.68 -21.82 4.82
N PHE A 334 19.83 -20.54 5.19
CA PHE A 334 18.95 -19.47 4.77
C PHE A 334 19.71 -18.31 4.14
N LEU A 335 19.14 -17.73 3.10
CA LEU A 335 19.61 -16.54 2.41
C LEU A 335 18.58 -15.43 2.56
N SER A 336 19.07 -14.21 2.75
CA SER A 336 18.27 -13.01 2.57
C SER A 336 18.02 -12.77 1.08
N ILE A 337 16.75 -12.59 0.71
CA ILE A 337 16.30 -12.38 -0.66
C ILE A 337 15.31 -11.23 -0.70
N ILE A 338 15.45 -10.39 -1.72
CA ILE A 338 14.45 -9.39 -2.07
C ILE A 338 13.86 -9.73 -3.43
N THR A 339 12.56 -9.53 -3.59
CA THR A 339 11.88 -9.55 -4.88
C THR A 339 11.22 -8.20 -5.08
N ARG A 340 11.16 -7.73 -6.32
CA ARG A 340 10.64 -6.41 -6.67
C ARG A 340 9.81 -6.51 -7.94
N GLY A 341 8.81 -5.65 -8.07
CA GLY A 341 8.04 -5.56 -9.31
C GLY A 341 6.92 -4.54 -9.28
N LEU A 342 6.10 -4.56 -10.33
CA LEU A 342 4.93 -3.71 -10.46
C LEU A 342 3.71 -4.41 -9.85
N ASN A 343 2.99 -3.73 -8.93
CA ASN A 343 1.78 -4.25 -8.31
C ASN A 343 0.53 -3.91 -9.14
N HIS A 344 0.34 -2.62 -9.40
CA HIS A 344 -0.77 -2.09 -10.18
C HIS A 344 -0.43 -0.68 -10.70
N VAL A 345 -1.23 -0.18 -11.63
CA VAL A 345 -1.20 1.23 -12.06
C VAL A 345 -2.54 1.84 -11.74
N LYS A 346 -2.53 2.96 -11.02
CA LYS A 346 -3.73 3.71 -10.67
C LYS A 346 -3.96 4.84 -11.65
N ILE A 347 -5.15 4.87 -12.24
CA ILE A 347 -5.65 6.00 -13.03
C ILE A 347 -6.53 6.84 -12.14
N VAL A 348 -6.31 8.15 -12.16
CA VAL A 348 -7.09 9.12 -11.41
C VAL A 348 -8.00 9.85 -12.37
N TYR A 349 -9.29 9.78 -12.08
CA TYR A 349 -10.32 10.53 -12.78
C TYR A 349 -10.89 11.64 -11.89
N GLN A 350 -11.12 12.81 -12.49
CA GLN A 350 -11.94 13.87 -11.92
C GLN A 350 -12.57 14.67 -13.08
N SER A 351 -13.89 14.87 -13.05
CA SER A 351 -14.59 15.59 -14.11
C SER A 351 -13.98 16.99 -14.34
N GLY A 352 -13.75 17.34 -15.61
CA GLY A 352 -13.13 18.61 -16.02
C GLY A 352 -11.64 18.74 -15.72
N ARG A 353 -10.96 17.69 -15.25
CA ARG A 353 -9.51 17.67 -15.02
C ARG A 353 -8.84 16.61 -15.91
N PRO A 354 -7.56 16.83 -16.30
CA PRO A 354 -6.78 15.79 -16.97
C PRO A 354 -6.66 14.54 -16.10
N LEU A 355 -6.63 13.38 -16.74
CA LEU A 355 -6.31 12.13 -16.07
C LEU A 355 -4.86 12.18 -15.52
N GLU A 356 -4.64 11.52 -14.39
CA GLU A 356 -3.29 11.26 -13.86
C GLU A 356 -3.08 9.75 -13.77
N ALA A 357 -1.83 9.28 -13.93
CA ALA A 357 -1.49 7.89 -13.66
C ALA A 357 -0.34 7.78 -12.65
N LYS A 358 -0.41 6.74 -11.82
CA LYS A 358 0.60 6.40 -10.82
C LYS A 358 0.90 4.91 -10.83
N ALA A 359 2.16 4.52 -10.74
CA ALA A 359 2.55 3.12 -10.58
C ALA A 359 2.84 2.81 -9.12
N TYR A 360 2.34 1.67 -8.65
CA TYR A 360 2.65 1.13 -7.34
C TYR A 360 3.63 -0.02 -7.50
N LEU A 361 4.86 0.22 -7.10
CA LEU A 361 5.94 -0.75 -7.08
C LEU A 361 5.94 -1.48 -5.75
N TYR A 362 6.33 -2.75 -5.76
CA TYR A 362 6.45 -3.54 -4.55
C TYR A 362 7.87 -4.07 -4.37
N VAL A 363 8.18 -4.37 -3.11
CA VAL A 363 9.37 -5.09 -2.66
C VAL A 363 8.96 -6.06 -1.56
N ASN A 364 9.31 -7.33 -1.72
CA ASN A 364 9.17 -8.34 -0.67
C ASN A 364 10.54 -8.83 -0.22
N HIS A 365 10.72 -8.98 1.08
CA HIS A 365 11.83 -9.72 1.67
C HIS A 365 11.40 -11.14 2.03
N PHE A 366 12.32 -12.09 1.86
CA PHE A 366 12.13 -13.47 2.29
C PHE A 366 13.42 -14.07 2.85
N TRP A 367 13.27 -15.04 3.75
CA TRP A 367 14.31 -15.98 4.13
C TRP A 367 14.08 -17.32 3.43
N LEU A 368 14.93 -17.68 2.47
CA LEU A 368 14.82 -18.96 1.75
C LEU A 368 16.08 -19.77 1.82
N SER A 369 15.93 -21.09 1.74
CA SER A 369 17.10 -21.95 1.61
C SER A 369 17.69 -21.96 0.21
N PRO A 370 19.02 -22.12 0.06
CA PRO A 370 19.65 -22.24 -1.26
C PRO A 370 19.04 -23.36 -2.12
N ALA A 371 18.54 -24.44 -1.50
CA ALA A 371 17.87 -25.53 -2.19
C ALA A 371 16.52 -25.10 -2.77
N LYS A 372 15.72 -24.33 -2.02
CA LYS A 372 14.43 -23.79 -2.49
C LYS A 372 14.61 -22.71 -3.56
N LEU A 373 15.63 -21.85 -3.42
CA LEU A 373 15.91 -20.81 -4.43
C LEU A 373 16.09 -21.40 -5.84
N ARG A 374 16.81 -22.53 -5.96
CA ARG A 374 17.00 -23.24 -7.25
C ARG A 374 15.72 -23.80 -7.87
N GLN A 375 14.65 -23.95 -7.08
CA GLN A 375 13.37 -24.52 -7.51
C GLN A 375 12.29 -23.44 -7.72
N SER A 376 12.50 -22.21 -7.21
CA SER A 376 11.44 -21.20 -7.06
C SER A 376 11.47 -20.04 -8.07
N GLY A 377 12.17 -20.17 -9.19
CA GLY A 377 12.38 -19.08 -10.17
C GLY A 377 11.11 -18.29 -10.54
N GLN A 378 9.97 -18.97 -10.75
CA GLN A 378 8.67 -18.34 -11.06
C GLN A 378 7.81 -17.98 -9.83
N ALA A 379 7.99 -18.64 -8.69
CA ALA A 379 7.13 -18.45 -7.50
C ALA A 379 7.45 -17.15 -6.73
N LEU A 380 8.68 -16.64 -6.88
CA LEU A 380 9.17 -15.45 -6.17
C LEU A 380 8.80 -14.12 -6.85
N ALA A 381 8.33 -14.17 -8.10
CA ALA A 381 8.02 -12.99 -8.92
C ALA A 381 6.57 -12.48 -8.80
N ARG A 382 5.81 -12.98 -7.81
CA ARG A 382 4.45 -12.54 -7.52
C ARG A 382 4.47 -11.55 -6.34
N PRO A 383 3.72 -10.43 -6.40
CA PRO A 383 3.44 -9.67 -5.19
C PRO A 383 2.71 -10.57 -4.20
N ARG A 384 2.91 -10.36 -2.89
CA ARG A 384 2.03 -10.97 -1.90
C ARG A 384 0.65 -10.35 -2.05
N GLU A 385 -0.37 -11.19 -2.14
CA GLU A 385 -1.75 -10.73 -1.99
C GLU A 385 -2.03 -10.48 -0.52
N ILE A 386 -2.05 -9.21 -0.15
CA ILE A 386 -2.57 -8.80 1.14
C ILE A 386 -4.09 -9.00 1.12
N GLY A 387 -4.61 -9.73 2.10
CA GLY A 387 -6.06 -9.91 2.26
C GLY A 387 -6.61 -11.28 1.84
N ALA A 388 -5.79 -12.15 1.23
CA ALA A 388 -6.22 -13.48 0.80
C ALA A 388 -5.73 -14.58 1.75
N LYS A 389 -6.42 -14.75 2.89
CA LYS A 389 -6.65 -16.04 3.56
C LYS A 389 -7.90 -16.00 4.44
#